data_AF-A0A8C2BJN3-F1
#
_entry.id   AF-A0A8C2BJN3-F1
#
_cell.length_a   1.000
_cell.length_b   1.000
_cell.length_c   1.000
_cell.angle_alpha   90.00
_cell.angle_beta   90.00
_cell.angle_gamma   90.00
#
_symmetry.space_group_name_H-M   'P 1'
#
loop_
_entity.id
_entity.type
_entity.pdbx_description
1 polymer ?
#
loop_
_entity_poly.entity_id
_entity_poly.type
_entity_poly.pdbx_seq_one_letter_code
_entity_poly.pdbx_strand_id
1 'polypeptide(L)'
;MAMCAALRCVSANFSAALPLLSRPAHIWTCQNSLRPNGLRTLYTSSRLSGALKFTDKHEWVRVEGSVGTVGISNFAQEALGDVVYCGLPEVGTKLEQMEEFGALESVKAASELYSPLTGEVTEINTNLTDNPGLVNKACYEDGWLIKMTIEKPAELDELMDEAAYEKFIKSLDS
;
A
#
# COMPACT_ATOMS: atom_id res chain seq x y z
N MET A 1 37.33 -32.58 45.46
CA MET A 1 37.38 -33.52 44.32
C MET A 1 38.04 -32.79 43.15
N ALA A 2 39.35 -32.94 42.91
CA ALA A 2 39.98 -33.95 42.02
C ALA A 2 39.58 -33.76 40.54
N MET A 3 40.42 -33.06 39.76
CA MET A 3 41.35 -33.58 38.73
C MET A 3 40.68 -33.76 37.34
N CYS A 4 41.04 -32.92 36.36
CA CYS A 4 42.09 -33.13 35.35
C CYS A 4 41.82 -34.29 34.37
N ALA A 5 41.56 -33.96 33.09
CA ALA A 5 42.00 -34.78 31.95
C ALA A 5 42.00 -33.95 30.65
N ALA A 6 43.19 -33.73 30.11
CA ALA A 6 43.44 -33.26 28.75
C ALA A 6 44.37 -34.28 28.07
N LEU A 7 44.01 -34.80 26.89
CA LEU A 7 44.91 -35.52 25.96
C LEU A 7 44.26 -35.49 24.56
N ARG A 8 44.80 -34.70 23.62
CA ARG A 8 45.84 -35.02 22.60
C ARG A 8 45.34 -35.83 21.39
N CYS A 9 45.17 -35.11 20.28
CA CYS A 9 45.83 -35.25 18.97
C CYS A 9 46.22 -36.67 18.47
N VAL A 10 45.69 -37.09 17.31
CA VAL A 10 46.46 -37.77 16.23
C VAL A 10 45.83 -37.43 14.86
N SER A 11 46.62 -36.77 14.03
CA SER A 11 46.48 -36.65 12.58
C SER A 11 46.98 -37.92 11.87
N ALA A 12 46.33 -38.33 10.77
CA ALA A 12 46.95 -39.25 9.81
C ALA A 12 46.58 -38.87 8.37
N ASN A 13 47.57 -38.38 7.64
CA ASN A 13 47.63 -38.31 6.18
C ASN A 13 47.96 -39.70 5.64
N PHE A 14 47.38 -40.11 4.50
CA PHE A 14 48.04 -41.08 3.62
C PHE A 14 47.72 -40.80 2.13
N SER A 15 48.79 -40.87 1.35
CA SER A 15 48.96 -40.49 -0.06
C SER A 15 48.41 -41.51 -1.08
N ALA A 16 48.09 -40.95 -2.25
CA ALA A 16 48.37 -41.42 -3.61
C ALA A 16 47.78 -42.75 -4.12
N ALA A 17 47.09 -42.69 -5.27
CA ALA A 17 47.64 -43.07 -6.59
C ALA A 17 46.51 -43.22 -7.64
N LEU A 18 46.74 -42.66 -8.84
CA LEU A 18 45.95 -42.90 -10.07
C LEU A 18 46.21 -44.32 -10.61
N PRO A 19 45.31 -44.86 -11.46
CA PRO A 19 45.68 -44.92 -12.87
C PRO A 19 44.54 -44.59 -13.87
N LEU A 20 45.02 -44.33 -15.10
CA LEU A 20 44.35 -43.96 -16.34
C LEU A 20 43.69 -45.15 -17.07
N LEU A 21 42.93 -44.78 -18.12
CA LEU A 21 42.34 -45.57 -19.23
C LEU A 21 40.96 -46.22 -18.93
N SER A 22 39.93 -46.19 -19.78
CA SER A 22 39.78 -45.78 -21.19
C SER A 22 38.29 -45.53 -21.51
N ARG A 23 38.02 -44.84 -22.63
CA ARG A 23 36.72 -44.37 -23.15
C ARG A 23 35.82 -45.54 -23.64
N PRO A 24 34.50 -45.35 -23.84
CA PRO A 24 34.06 -44.87 -25.15
C PRO A 24 32.93 -43.83 -25.13
N ALA A 25 32.89 -43.08 -26.23
CA ALA A 25 31.89 -42.11 -26.57
C ALA A 25 30.58 -42.79 -27.02
N HIS A 26 29.45 -42.39 -26.44
CA HIS A 26 28.16 -42.50 -27.10
C HIS A 26 27.62 -41.10 -27.37
N ILE A 27 27.66 -40.77 -28.64
CA ILE A 27 27.00 -39.66 -29.30
C ILE A 27 25.50 -39.91 -29.16
N TRP A 28 24.81 -39.06 -28.41
CA TRP A 28 23.37 -38.85 -28.59
C TRP A 28 23.15 -37.38 -28.91
N THR A 29 23.20 -37.09 -30.21
CA THR A 29 22.61 -35.89 -30.78
C THR A 29 21.10 -36.05 -30.74
N CYS A 30 20.44 -35.45 -29.74
CA CYS A 30 19.05 -35.05 -29.88
C CYS A 30 18.99 -33.54 -30.10
N GLN A 31 19.19 -33.15 -31.35
CA GLN A 31 18.53 -31.97 -31.88
C GLN A 31 17.03 -32.29 -31.96
N ASN A 32 16.18 -31.51 -31.30
CA ASN A 32 15.24 -30.69 -32.05
C ASN A 32 14.63 -29.62 -31.16
N SER A 33 14.99 -28.39 -31.49
CA SER A 33 14.17 -27.20 -31.30
C SER A 33 12.71 -27.44 -31.67
N LEU A 34 11.77 -26.96 -30.85
CA LEU A 34 10.80 -25.90 -31.16
C LEU A 34 9.67 -25.90 -30.10
N ARG A 35 9.49 -24.74 -29.44
CA ARG A 35 8.34 -24.32 -28.61
C ARG A 35 7.08 -24.21 -29.52
N PRO A 36 5.80 -24.08 -29.04
CA PRO A 36 5.41 -23.32 -27.85
C PRO A 36 4.12 -23.74 -27.11
N ASN A 37 4.01 -23.39 -25.83
CA ASN A 37 2.87 -22.59 -25.35
C ASN A 37 3.15 -22.12 -23.92
N GLY A 38 3.90 -21.03 -23.82
CA GLY A 38 3.81 -20.20 -22.62
C GLY A 38 2.47 -19.50 -22.68
N LEU A 39 1.50 -19.97 -21.90
CA LEU A 39 0.35 -19.15 -21.51
C LEU A 39 0.91 -17.97 -20.72
N ARG A 40 1.26 -16.90 -21.45
CA ARG A 40 1.41 -15.59 -20.86
C ARG A 40 0.00 -15.15 -20.50
N THR A 41 -0.39 -15.43 -19.26
CA THR A 41 -1.47 -14.69 -18.64
C THR A 41 -1.09 -13.22 -18.75
N LEU A 42 -1.75 -12.50 -19.66
CA LEU A 42 -1.71 -11.05 -19.66
C LEU A 42 -2.45 -10.65 -18.39
N TYR A 43 -1.75 -10.58 -17.27
CA TYR A 43 -2.19 -9.72 -16.19
C TYR A 43 -2.14 -8.32 -16.78
N THR A 44 -3.29 -7.83 -17.23
CA THR A 44 -3.56 -6.40 -17.23
C THR A 44 -3.46 -5.98 -15.78
N SER A 45 -2.24 -5.70 -15.30
CA SER A 45 -2.06 -4.92 -14.10
C SER A 45 -2.79 -3.61 -14.37
N SER A 46 -3.97 -3.46 -13.76
CA SER A 46 -4.71 -2.21 -13.82
C SER A 46 -3.72 -1.13 -13.42
N ARG A 47 -3.63 -0.10 -14.26
CA ARG A 47 -2.76 1.04 -14.04
C ARG A 47 -3.28 1.67 -12.75
N LEU A 48 -2.57 1.45 -11.65
CA LEU A 48 -2.74 2.18 -10.40
C LEU A 48 -2.23 3.59 -10.70
N SER A 49 -3.01 4.33 -11.49
CA SER A 49 -2.71 5.70 -11.86
C SER A 49 -3.01 6.55 -10.65
N GLY A 50 -2.07 7.40 -10.24
CA GLY A 50 -2.20 8.38 -9.15
C GLY A 50 -3.23 9.48 -9.40
N ALA A 51 -4.30 9.17 -10.12
CA ALA A 51 -5.50 9.98 -10.21
C ALA A 51 -6.29 9.89 -8.90
N LEU A 52 -6.94 10.98 -8.55
CA LEU A 52 -7.81 11.04 -7.38
C LEU A 52 -9.13 10.33 -7.67
N LYS A 53 -9.58 9.58 -6.68
CA LYS A 53 -10.92 9.00 -6.60
C LYS A 53 -11.64 9.59 -5.39
N PHE A 54 -12.96 9.72 -5.47
CA PHE A 54 -13.76 10.44 -4.49
C PHE A 54 -14.94 9.61 -4.01
N THR A 55 -15.28 9.76 -2.73
CA THR A 55 -16.50 9.24 -2.11
C THR A 55 -17.65 10.25 -2.22
N ASP A 56 -18.87 9.82 -1.94
CA ASP A 56 -20.04 10.68 -1.77
C ASP A 56 -19.99 11.51 -0.46
N LYS A 57 -19.11 11.13 0.46
CA LYS A 57 -18.80 11.80 1.74
C LYS A 57 -17.68 12.84 1.64
N HIS A 58 -17.21 13.13 0.42
CA HIS A 58 -16.23 14.18 0.11
C HIS A 58 -14.78 13.89 0.56
N GLU A 59 -14.46 12.64 0.86
CA GLU A 59 -13.09 12.15 0.95
C GLU A 59 -12.52 11.82 -0.43
N TRP A 60 -11.20 11.89 -0.54
CA TRP A 60 -10.47 11.45 -1.71
C TRP A 60 -9.47 10.36 -1.35
N VAL A 61 -9.17 9.50 -2.31
CA VAL A 61 -8.06 8.54 -2.26
C VAL A 61 -7.19 8.67 -3.51
N ARG A 62 -5.87 8.72 -3.31
CA ARG A 62 -4.85 8.65 -4.36
C ARG A 62 -4.12 7.33 -4.21
N VAL A 63 -4.12 6.50 -5.26
CA VAL A 63 -3.51 5.17 -5.22
C VAL A 63 -2.15 5.18 -5.89
N GLU A 64 -1.13 4.78 -5.14
CA GLU A 64 0.25 4.63 -5.61
C GLU A 64 0.74 3.21 -5.29
N GLY A 65 0.71 2.34 -6.30
CA GLY A 65 0.99 0.93 -6.06
C GLY A 65 -0.08 0.30 -5.16
N SER A 66 0.34 -0.29 -4.04
CA SER A 66 -0.57 -0.95 -3.08
C SER A 66 -1.05 -0.05 -1.94
N VAL A 67 -0.70 1.24 -1.97
CA VAL A 67 -1.00 2.19 -0.89
C VAL A 67 -1.98 3.24 -1.40
N GLY A 68 -3.06 3.44 -0.66
CA GLY A 68 -4.00 4.55 -0.83
C GLY A 68 -3.71 5.65 0.17
N THR A 69 -3.45 6.87 -0.31
CA THR A 69 -3.39 8.07 0.52
C THR A 69 -4.78 8.70 0.57
N VAL A 70 -5.30 8.99 1.76
CA VAL A 70 -6.67 9.47 1.98
C VAL A 70 -6.66 10.87 2.57
N GLY A 71 -7.59 11.71 2.14
CA GLY A 71 -7.83 13.04 2.71
C GLY A 71 -9.25 13.55 2.42
N ILE A 72 -9.54 14.80 2.80
CA ILE A 72 -10.81 15.46 2.45
C ILE A 72 -10.65 16.42 1.27
N SER A 73 -11.71 16.58 0.47
CA SER A 73 -11.71 17.47 -0.69
C SER A 73 -11.73 18.94 -0.32
N ASN A 74 -11.42 19.81 -1.29
CA ASN A 74 -11.53 21.26 -1.12
C ASN A 74 -12.95 21.71 -0.74
N PHE A 75 -13.97 21.07 -1.30
CA PHE A 75 -15.37 21.37 -0.96
C PHE A 75 -15.67 21.08 0.52
N ALA A 76 -15.20 19.94 1.03
CA ALA A 76 -15.39 19.57 2.42
C ALA A 76 -14.70 20.53 3.40
N GLN A 77 -13.44 20.90 3.12
CA GLN A 77 -12.72 21.81 4.02
C GLN A 77 -13.32 23.21 4.04
N GLU A 78 -13.85 23.71 2.91
CA GLU A 78 -14.55 25.01 2.86
C GLU A 78 -15.85 24.97 3.68
N ALA A 79 -16.60 23.86 3.59
CA ALA A 79 -17.83 23.67 4.35
C ALA A 79 -17.58 23.56 5.87
N LEU A 80 -16.50 22.88 6.27
CA LEU A 80 -16.06 22.82 7.67
C LEU A 80 -15.59 24.19 8.18
N GLY A 81 -14.82 24.92 7.37
CA GLY A 81 -14.10 26.11 7.80
C GLY A 81 -12.79 25.75 8.50
N ASP A 82 -12.27 26.66 9.33
CA ASP A 82 -10.94 26.53 9.92
C ASP A 82 -10.86 25.34 10.87
N VAL A 83 -10.12 24.30 10.46
CA VAL A 83 -9.94 23.06 11.21
C VAL A 83 -9.02 23.32 12.39
N VAL A 84 -9.47 22.91 13.58
CA VAL A 84 -8.75 23.10 14.84
C VAL A 84 -8.34 21.78 15.49
N TYR A 85 -8.93 20.66 15.06
CA TYR A 85 -8.61 19.34 15.58
C TYR A 85 -8.82 18.24 14.54
N CYS A 86 -7.94 17.23 14.58
CA CYS A 86 -7.99 16.04 13.72
C CYS A 86 -7.90 14.79 14.60
N GLY A 87 -9.01 14.04 14.71
CA GLY A 87 -9.04 12.72 15.34
C GLY A 87 -8.73 11.65 14.29
N LEU A 88 -7.51 11.09 14.34
CA LEU A 88 -7.05 10.05 13.43
C LEU A 88 -6.88 8.71 14.16
N PRO A 89 -6.99 7.57 13.46
CA PRO A 89 -6.87 6.24 14.03
C PRO A 89 -5.42 5.90 14.33
N GLU A 90 -5.19 4.75 14.96
CA GLU A 90 -3.83 4.22 15.16
C GLU A 90 -3.31 3.52 13.90
N VAL A 91 -1.99 3.51 13.73
CA VAL A 91 -1.35 2.68 12.70
C VAL A 91 -1.57 1.21 13.04
N GLY A 92 -2.00 0.42 12.06
CA GLY A 92 -2.38 -0.98 12.20
C GLY A 92 -3.87 -1.22 12.41
N THR A 93 -4.68 -0.16 12.51
CA THR A 93 -6.15 -0.27 12.53
C THR A 93 -6.64 -0.82 11.20
N LYS A 94 -7.50 -1.84 11.26
CA LYS A 94 -8.21 -2.37 10.09
C LYS A 94 -9.53 -1.63 9.91
N LEU A 95 -9.80 -1.23 8.68
CA LEU A 95 -10.98 -0.48 8.29
C LEU A 95 -11.69 -1.19 7.15
N GLU A 96 -13.01 -1.26 7.21
CA GLU A 96 -13.88 -1.64 6.11
C GLU A 96 -14.29 -0.41 5.28
N GLN A 97 -14.68 -0.62 4.03
CA GLN A 97 -15.22 0.46 3.19
C GLN A 97 -16.43 1.11 3.89
N MET A 98 -16.46 2.45 3.91
CA MET A 98 -17.45 3.27 4.60
C MET A 98 -17.47 3.11 6.14
N GLU A 99 -16.46 2.49 6.74
CA GLU A 99 -16.28 2.50 8.19
C GLU A 99 -15.76 3.85 8.67
N GLU A 100 -16.29 4.35 9.78
CA GLU A 100 -15.81 5.56 10.43
C GLU A 100 -14.42 5.30 11.04
N PHE A 101 -13.44 6.13 10.70
CA PHE A 101 -12.08 5.98 11.22
C PHE A 101 -11.62 7.16 12.08
N GLY A 102 -12.35 8.28 12.06
CA GLY A 102 -11.92 9.52 12.70
C GLY A 102 -12.91 10.66 12.53
N ALA A 103 -12.49 11.86 12.93
CA ALA A 103 -13.29 13.06 12.80
C ALA A 103 -12.42 14.31 12.63
N LEU A 104 -12.95 15.32 11.93
CA LEU A 104 -12.38 16.66 11.86
C LEU A 104 -13.30 17.63 12.60
N GLU A 105 -12.71 18.49 13.42
CA GLU A 105 -13.45 19.55 14.11
C GLU A 105 -12.89 20.92 13.73
N SER A 106 -13.82 21.84 13.53
CA SER A 106 -13.58 23.26 13.31
C SER A 106 -14.31 24.08 14.38
N VAL A 107 -14.16 25.40 14.33
CA VAL A 107 -14.94 26.31 15.19
C VAL A 107 -16.41 26.44 14.76
N LYS A 108 -16.81 25.84 13.62
CA LYS A 108 -18.16 25.96 13.05
C LYS A 108 -18.93 24.65 13.00
N ALA A 109 -18.22 23.54 12.79
CA ALA A 109 -18.77 22.23 12.52
C ALA A 109 -17.79 21.12 12.92
N ALA A 110 -18.32 19.91 13.09
CA ALA A 110 -17.56 18.68 13.15
C ALA A 110 -18.07 17.74 12.05
N SER A 111 -17.19 16.94 11.47
CA SER A 111 -17.55 15.89 10.50
C SER A 111 -16.80 14.62 10.84
N GLU A 112 -17.52 13.50 10.84
CA GLU A 112 -16.94 12.17 10.83
C GLU A 112 -16.22 11.91 9.51
N LEU A 113 -15.22 11.03 9.54
CA LEU A 113 -14.41 10.63 8.39
C LEU A 113 -14.62 9.14 8.10
N TYR A 114 -14.89 8.83 6.84
CA TYR A 114 -15.17 7.46 6.40
C TYR A 114 -14.08 6.90 5.50
N SER A 115 -13.77 5.61 5.69
CA SER A 115 -12.74 4.94 4.89
C SER A 115 -13.24 4.72 3.47
N PRO A 116 -12.52 5.18 2.42
CA PRO A 116 -12.96 4.98 1.04
C PRO A 116 -12.83 3.53 0.58
N LEU A 117 -12.01 2.71 1.26
CA LEU A 117 -11.65 1.34 0.88
C LEU A 117 -11.52 0.44 2.12
N THR A 118 -11.59 -0.86 1.92
CA THR A 118 -11.21 -1.87 2.92
C THR A 118 -9.68 -2.04 2.95
N GLY A 119 -9.08 -1.94 4.14
CA GLY A 119 -7.64 -2.17 4.33
C GLY A 119 -7.12 -1.87 5.73
N GLU A 120 -5.81 -1.72 5.85
CA GLU A 120 -5.12 -1.45 7.12
C GLU A 120 -4.37 -0.12 7.07
N VAL A 121 -4.50 0.70 8.11
CA VAL A 121 -3.80 1.99 8.24
C VAL A 121 -2.31 1.74 8.38
N THR A 122 -1.51 2.23 7.43
CA THR A 122 -0.05 2.08 7.43
C THR A 122 0.68 3.31 7.96
N GLU A 123 0.07 4.49 7.84
CA GLU A 123 0.68 5.77 8.23
C GLU A 123 -0.41 6.79 8.56
N ILE A 124 -0.14 7.68 9.50
CA ILE A 124 -1.00 8.82 9.83
C ILE A 124 -0.20 10.11 9.71
N ASN A 125 -0.87 11.21 9.35
CA ASN A 125 -0.19 12.50 9.24
C ASN A 125 -0.01 13.15 10.61
N THR A 126 1.12 12.86 11.26
CA THR A 126 1.44 13.40 12.59
C THR A 126 1.56 14.92 12.62
N ASN A 127 1.78 15.58 11.47
CA ASN A 127 1.91 17.03 11.41
C ASN A 127 0.58 17.75 11.70
N LEU A 128 -0.56 17.07 11.55
CA LEU A 128 -1.89 17.64 11.79
C LEU A 128 -2.17 17.86 13.29
N THR A 129 -1.45 17.18 14.17
CA THR A 129 -1.55 17.41 15.62
C THR A 129 -1.10 18.82 15.99
N ASP A 130 -0.01 19.30 15.39
CA ASP A 130 0.55 20.63 15.64
C ASP A 130 -0.02 21.68 14.68
N ASN A 131 -0.40 21.27 13.46
CA ASN A 131 -0.83 22.17 12.38
C ASN A 131 -2.11 21.67 11.68
N PRO A 132 -3.26 21.63 12.37
CA PRO A 132 -4.52 21.13 11.80
C PRO A 132 -4.98 21.94 10.58
N GLY A 133 -4.63 23.23 10.51
CA GLY A 133 -4.94 24.09 9.36
C GLY A 133 -4.25 23.70 8.04
N LEU A 134 -3.36 22.70 8.02
CA LEU A 134 -2.87 22.10 6.78
C LEU A 134 -4.00 21.48 5.96
N VAL A 135 -5.03 20.95 6.63
CA VAL A 135 -6.23 20.42 5.97
C VAL A 135 -6.91 21.50 5.12
N ASN A 136 -6.98 22.74 5.60
CA ASN A 136 -7.55 23.85 4.83
C ASN A 136 -6.61 24.36 3.73
N LYS A 137 -5.30 24.43 4.00
CA LYS A 137 -4.32 25.07 3.09
C LYS A 137 -3.85 24.17 1.95
N ALA A 138 -3.81 22.86 2.19
CA ALA A 138 -3.14 21.89 1.33
C ALA A 138 -3.86 20.54 1.30
N CYS A 139 -5.20 20.54 1.19
CA CYS A 139 -6.06 19.36 1.31
C CYS A 139 -5.69 18.16 0.40
N TYR A 140 -5.06 18.40 -0.76
CA TYR A 140 -4.61 17.36 -1.71
C TYR A 140 -3.10 17.07 -1.67
N GLU A 141 -2.36 17.81 -0.84
CA GLU A 141 -0.90 17.72 -0.69
C GLU A 141 -0.58 17.40 0.78
N ASP A 142 -0.05 18.36 1.55
CA ASP A 142 0.38 18.15 2.94
C ASP A 142 -0.77 17.92 3.94
N GLY A 143 -2.02 18.12 3.53
CA GLY A 143 -3.24 17.93 4.31
C GLY A 143 -3.84 16.53 4.24
N TRP A 144 -3.12 15.52 3.73
CA TRP A 144 -3.55 14.13 3.78
C TRP A 144 -3.73 13.65 5.23
N LEU A 145 -4.64 12.71 5.46
CA LEU A 145 -5.04 12.26 6.81
C LEU A 145 -4.35 10.94 7.18
N ILE A 146 -4.56 9.92 6.36
CA ILE A 146 -4.02 8.57 6.57
C ILE A 146 -3.49 7.99 5.25
N LYS A 147 -2.61 7.01 5.36
CA LYS A 147 -2.30 6.07 4.28
C LYS A 147 -2.70 4.68 4.72
N MET A 148 -3.24 3.91 3.78
CA MET A 148 -3.70 2.55 4.05
C MET A 148 -3.33 1.59 2.92
N THR A 149 -3.29 0.30 3.26
CA THR A 149 -3.26 -0.77 2.27
C THR A 149 -4.62 -0.91 1.59
N ILE A 150 -4.64 -1.53 0.41
CA ILE A 150 -5.87 -1.81 -0.34
C ILE A 150 -6.05 -3.32 -0.40
N GLU A 151 -7.01 -3.85 0.36
CA GLU A 151 -7.29 -5.29 0.37
C GLU A 151 -8.21 -5.71 -0.78
N LYS A 152 -9.16 -4.84 -1.16
CA LYS A 152 -10.16 -5.10 -2.21
C LYS A 152 -10.09 -4.04 -3.31
N PRO A 153 -9.24 -4.21 -4.34
CA PRO A 153 -9.08 -3.23 -5.41
C PRO A 153 -10.35 -2.94 -6.21
N ALA A 154 -11.33 -3.85 -6.20
CA ALA A 154 -12.61 -3.66 -6.91
C ALA A 154 -13.44 -2.49 -6.34
N GLU A 155 -13.25 -2.14 -5.06
CA GLU A 155 -13.95 -1.01 -4.42
C GLU A 155 -13.54 0.34 -5.05
N LEU A 156 -12.38 0.43 -5.70
CA LEU A 156 -11.96 1.63 -6.45
C LEU A 156 -12.85 1.95 -7.66
N ASP A 157 -13.48 0.92 -8.24
CA ASP A 157 -14.37 1.08 -9.40
C ASP A 157 -15.73 1.67 -8.99
N GLU A 158 -16.07 1.59 -7.70
CA GLU A 158 -17.28 2.19 -7.12
C GLU A 158 -17.10 3.68 -6.82
N LEU A 159 -15.86 4.13 -6.67
CA LEU A 159 -15.52 5.53 -6.38
C LEU A 159 -15.61 6.42 -7.62
N MET A 160 -16.06 7.64 -7.39
CA MET A 160 -16.16 8.67 -8.42
C MET A 160 -14.77 9.10 -8.90
N ASP A 161 -14.62 9.32 -10.20
CA ASP A 161 -13.49 10.10 -10.71
C ASP A 161 -13.73 11.60 -10.49
N GLU A 162 -12.70 12.40 -10.73
CA GLU A 162 -12.74 13.85 -10.55
C GLU A 162 -13.88 14.51 -11.36
N ALA A 163 -14.10 14.07 -12.59
CA ALA A 163 -15.14 14.63 -13.47
C ALA A 163 -16.57 14.29 -12.98
N ALA A 164 -16.77 13.09 -12.43
CA ALA A 164 -18.02 12.70 -11.79
C ALA A 164 -18.24 13.46 -10.48
N TYR A 165 -17.19 13.63 -9.68
CA TYR A 165 -17.25 14.35 -8.41
C TYR A 165 -17.58 15.85 -8.60
N GLU A 166 -16.99 16.51 -9.60
CA GLU A 166 -17.37 17.89 -9.92
C GLU A 166 -18.85 18.05 -10.29
N LYS A 167 -19.41 17.09 -11.03
CA LYS A 167 -20.84 17.10 -11.37
C LYS A 167 -21.70 16.87 -10.13
N PHE A 168 -21.26 15.96 -9.25
CA PHE A 168 -21.91 15.69 -7.98
C PHE A 168 -21.98 16.96 -7.13
N ILE A 169 -20.86 17.66 -6.91
CA ILE A 169 -20.86 18.93 -6.15
C ILE A 169 -21.77 19.97 -6.78
N LYS A 170 -21.69 20.19 -8.10
CA LYS A 170 -22.55 21.15 -8.80
C LYS A 170 -24.04 20.85 -8.63
N SER A 171 -24.41 19.58 -8.46
CA SER A 171 -25.80 19.18 -8.21
C SER A 171 -26.29 19.42 -6.79
N LEU A 172 -25.39 19.61 -5.81
CA LEU A 172 -25.73 19.91 -4.42
C LEU A 172 -26.08 21.40 -4.19
N ASP A 173 -25.51 22.30 -5.02
CA ASP A 173 -25.75 23.75 -4.94
C ASP A 173 -26.97 24.23 -5.78
N SER A 174 -27.65 23.32 -6.49
CA SER A 174 -28.75 23.64 -7.43
C SER A 174 -30.13 23.35 -6.84
#